data_AF-A0A117DPR0-F1
#
_entry.id   AF-A0A117DPR0-F1
#
_cell.length_a   1.000
_cell.length_b   1.000
_cell.length_c   1.000
_cell.angle_alpha   90.00
_cell.angle_beta   90.00
_cell.angle_gamma   90.00
#
_symmetry.space_group_name_H-M   'P 1'
#
loop_
_entity.id
_entity.type
_entity.pdbx_description
1 polymer ?
#
loop_
_entity_poly.entity_id
_entity_poly.type
_entity_poly.pdbx_seq_one_letter_code
_entity_poly.pdbx_strand_id
1 'polypeptide(L)' 'MTVQDSPILAQERRRQALDHARHEARLEGLHIDPAFEGHLDGYVRGELSADEVVERLKTAPLPARRP' A
#
# COMPACT_ATOMS: atom_id res chain seq x y z
N MET A 1 -25.51 -6.76 16.53
CA MET A 1 -24.15 -7.32 16.64
C MET A 1 -23.22 -6.35 15.94
N THR A 2 -22.69 -5.36 16.67
CA THR A 2 -21.70 -4.43 16.12
C THR A 2 -20.41 -5.21 16.01
N VAL A 3 -20.00 -5.54 14.79
CA VAL A 3 -18.65 -6.05 14.51
C VAL A 3 -17.73 -4.90 14.90
N GLN A 4 -17.24 -4.90 16.14
CA GLN A 4 -16.15 -4.02 16.51
C GLN A 4 -14.99 -4.43 15.61
N ASP A 5 -14.72 -3.61 14.60
CA ASP A 5 -13.51 -3.72 13.79
C ASP A 5 -12.32 -3.64 14.75
N SER A 6 -11.86 -4.81 15.19
CA SER A 6 -10.66 -4.89 15.99
C SER A 6 -9.53 -4.31 15.13
N PRO A 7 -8.70 -3.41 15.66
CA PRO A 7 -7.61 -2.80 14.89
C PRO A 7 -6.70 -3.85 14.25
N ILE A 8 -6.57 -5.01 14.88
CA ILE A 8 -5.88 -6.20 14.34
C ILE A 8 -6.56 -6.71 13.06
N LEU A 9 -7.88 -6.90 13.06
CA LEU A 9 -8.64 -7.34 11.89
C LEU A 9 -8.56 -6.31 10.75
N ALA A 10 -8.58 -5.02 11.07
CA ALA A 10 -8.41 -3.96 10.08
C ALA A 10 -7.02 -4.01 9.43
N GLN A 11 -5.97 -4.18 10.25
CA GLN A 11 -4.59 -4.31 9.76
C GLN A 11 -4.41 -5.58 8.90
N GLU A 12 -4.96 -6.72 9.32
CA GLU A 12 -4.93 -7.97 8.55
C GLU A 12 -5.62 -7.81 7.19
N ARG A 13 -6.80 -7.18 7.15
CA ARG A 13 -7.51 -6.90 5.89
C ARG A 13 -6.70 -6.01 4.96
N ARG A 14 -6.08 -4.95 5.48
CA ARG A 14 -5.22 -4.07 4.68
C ARG A 14 -4.01 -4.80 4.13
N ARG A 15 -3.37 -5.65 4.95
CA ARG A 15 -2.25 -6.48 4.52
C ARG A 15 -2.66 -7.44 3.41
N GLN A 16 -3.79 -8.13 3.57
CA GLN A 16 -4.30 -9.07 2.57
C GLN A 16 -4.63 -8.37 1.25
N ALA A 17 -5.24 -7.18 1.29
CA ALA A 17 -5.50 -6.38 0.10
C ALA A 17 -4.21 -5.99 -0.63
N LEU A 18 -3.18 -5.61 0.12
CA LEU A 18 -1.86 -5.25 -0.43
C LEU A 18 -1.14 -6.45 -1.05
N ASP A 19 -1.18 -7.60 -0.39
CA ASP A 19 -0.57 -8.83 -0.89
C ASP A 19 -1.28 -9.30 -2.18
N HIS A 20 -2.61 -9.17 -2.25
CA HIS A 20 -3.39 -9.41 -3.47
C HIS A 20 -2.99 -8.46 -4.59
N ALA A 21 -2.94 -7.14 -4.34
CA ALA A 21 -2.56 -6.15 -5.34
C ALA A 21 -1.13 -6.37 -5.87
N ARG A 22 -0.18 -6.72 -4.99
CA ARG A 22 1.19 -7.10 -5.38
C ARG A 22 1.22 -8.34 -6.26
N HIS A 23 0.38 -9.32 -5.95
CA HIS A 23 0.29 -10.54 -6.74
C HIS A 23 -0.25 -10.24 -8.14
N GLU A 24 -1.34 -9.48 -8.26
CA GLU A 24 -1.91 -9.07 -9.55
C GLU A 24 -0.90 -8.27 -10.39
N ALA A 25 -0.22 -7.28 -9.79
CA ALA A 25 0.82 -6.52 -10.47
C ALA A 25 1.92 -7.43 -11.04
N ARG A 26 2.40 -8.41 -10.25
CA ARG A 26 3.45 -9.34 -10.70
C ARG A 26 2.99 -10.24 -11.85
N LEU A 27 1.72 -10.63 -11.89
CA LEU A 27 1.17 -11.41 -13.01
C LEU A 27 1.23 -10.62 -14.33
N GLU A 28 1.15 -9.29 -14.26
CA GLU A 28 1.31 -8.38 -15.39
C GLU A 28 2.76 -7.95 -15.66
N GLY A 29 3.73 -8.48 -14.89
CA GLY A 29 5.14 -8.08 -14.98
C GLY A 29 5.41 -6.68 -14.40
N LEU A 30 4.47 -6.15 -13.61
CA LEU A 30 4.59 -4.88 -12.91
C LEU A 30 5.16 -5.10 -11.50
N HIS A 31 5.97 -4.15 -11.06
CA HIS A 31 6.53 -4.12 -9.73
C HIS A 31 6.21 -2.78 -9.07
N ILE A 32 5.85 -2.85 -7.78
CA ILE A 32 5.76 -1.63 -6.95
C ILE A 32 7.18 -1.11 -6.76
N ASP A 33 7.38 0.18 -6.98
CA ASP A 33 8.66 0.82 -6.71
C ASP A 33 9.00 0.66 -5.22
N PRO A 34 10.21 0.16 -4.88
CA PRO A 34 10.66 0.03 -3.50
C PRO A 34 10.56 1.33 -2.69
N ALA A 35 10.65 2.50 -3.34
CA ALA A 35 10.50 3.80 -2.68
C ALA A 35 9.12 3.99 -2.04
N PHE A 36 8.11 3.25 -2.50
CA PHE A 36 6.72 3.36 -2.03
C PHE A 36 6.35 2.33 -0.97
N GLU A 37 7.18 1.31 -0.72
CA GLU A 37 6.91 0.26 0.26
C GLU A 37 6.71 0.84 1.67
N GLY A 38 7.44 1.89 2.04
CA GLY A 38 7.27 2.57 3.32
C GLY A 38 5.91 3.26 3.50
N HIS A 39 5.28 3.73 2.42
CA HIS A 39 3.92 4.29 2.48
C HIS A 39 2.86 3.18 2.59
N LEU A 40 3.08 2.06 1.92
CA LEU A 40 2.20 0.90 1.98
C LEU A 40 2.25 0.24 3.38
N ASP A 41 3.41 0.20 4.02
CA ASP A 41 3.54 -0.22 5.42
C ASP A 41 2.78 0.71 6.37
N GLY A 42 2.87 2.03 6.18
CA GLY A 42 2.08 3.01 6.94
C GLY A 42 0.58 2.81 6.77
N TYR A 43 0.12 2.48 5.56
CA TYR A 43 -1.27 2.11 5.31
C TYR A 43 -1.71 0.86 6.08
N VAL A 44 -0.91 -0.22 6.02
CA VAL A 44 -1.21 -1.47 6.73
C VAL A 44 -1.36 -1.22 8.23
N ARG A 45 -0.43 -0.47 8.83
CA ARG A 45 -0.45 -0.11 10.26
C ARG A 45 -1.58 0.87 10.62
N GLY A 46 -2.22 1.48 9.64
CA GLY A 46 -3.23 2.52 9.84
C GLY A 46 -2.67 3.88 10.23
N GLU A 47 -1.37 4.08 9.99
CA GLU A 47 -0.70 5.39 10.12
C GLU A 47 -1.04 6.30 8.94
N LEU A 48 -1.41 5.70 7.79
CA LEU A 48 -1.88 6.40 6.59
C LEU A 48 -3.22 5.85 6.12
N SER A 49 -4.09 6.74 5.67
CA SER A 49 -5.24 6.39 4.85
C SER A 49 -4.83 6.05 3.41
N ALA A 50 -5.73 5.40 2.66
CA ALA A 50 -5.50 5.12 1.25
C ALA A 50 -5.31 6.42 0.43
N ASP A 51 -6.08 7.46 0.75
CA ASP A 51 -5.98 8.76 0.07
C ASP A 51 -4.63 9.42 0.34
N GLU A 52 -4.14 9.39 1.59
CA GLU A 52 -2.81 9.91 1.93
C GLU A 52 -1.68 9.15 1.22
N VAL A 53 -1.82 7.84 1.06
CA VAL A 53 -0.86 7.05 0.28
C VAL A 53 -0.87 7.53 -1.16
N VAL A 54 -2.05 7.63 -1.79
CA VAL A 54 -2.20 8.07 -3.18
C VAL A 54 -1.62 9.46 -3.39
N GLU A 55 -1.88 10.41 -2.49
CA GLU A 55 -1.31 11.76 -2.58
C GLU A 55 0.22 11.76 -2.44
N ARG A 56 0.78 10.91 -1.57
CA ARG A 56 2.24 10.73 -1.47
C ARG A 56 2.83 10.10 -2.73
N LEU A 57 2.15 9.13 -3.35
CA LEU A 57 2.57 8.53 -4.62
C LEU A 57 2.58 9.55 -5.77
N LYS A 58 1.60 10.46 -5.81
CA LYS A 58 1.51 11.51 -6.85
C LYS A 58 2.58 12.59 -6.71
N THR A 59 2.96 12.89 -5.47
CA THR A 59 3.90 14.00 -5.14
C THR A 59 5.34 13.54 -5.02
N ALA A 60 5.58 12.23 -4.94
CA ALA A 60 6.93 11.69 -4.92
C ALA A 60 7.68 12.02 -6.22
N PRO A 61 8.92 12.53 -6.14
CA PRO A 61 9.73 12.73 -7.32
C PRO A 61 9.93 11.38 -8.02
N LEU A 62 9.59 11.32 -9.31
CA LEU A 62 9.84 10.12 -10.12
C LEU A 62 11.31 9.73 -9.99
N PRO A 63 11.64 8.44 -9.77
CA PRO A 63 13.02 8.01 -9.77
C PRO A 63 13.64 8.42 -11.10
N ALA A 64 14.78 9.11 -11.03
CA ALA A 64 15.52 9.49 -12.22
C ALA A 64 15.76 8.22 -13.05
N ARG A 65 15.16 8.16 -14.26
CA ARG A 65 15.44 7.08 -15.20
C ARG A 65 16.95 7.07 -15.43
N ARG A 66 17.64 6.04 -14.93
CA ARG A 66 19.05 5.85 -15.26
C ARG A 66 19.12 5.61 -16.78
N PRO A 67 20.00 6.33 -17.50
CA PRO A 67 20.16 6.17 -18.94
C PRO A 67 20.68 4.78 -19.31
#